data_AF-A0A3R9VEJ1-F1
#
_entry.id   AF-A0A3R9VEJ1-F1
#
_cell.length_a   1.000
_cell.length_b   1.000
_cell.length_c   1.000
_cell.angle_alpha   90.00
_cell.angle_beta   90.00
_cell.angle_gamma   90.00
#
_symmetry.space_group_name_H-M   'P 1'
#
loop_
_entity.id
_entity.type
_entity.pdbx_description
1 polymer ?
#
loop_
_entity_poly.entity_id
_entity_poly.type
_entity_poly.pdbx_seq_one_letter_code
_entity_poly.pdbx_strand_id
1 'polypeptide(L)'
;MIVIRRLAGIAALPTALLLLTACSGGDNGDAHAKAQPSQHPVFGQPLGRQVFLALRETQKSGSASFTQTVSFGSAKGTAVQTLSGRLDFTEGAGEAAVRWQVPEKYSAAAEGTLLGTTPGRTSGTGSGRFVVDRQQIHYRAASAGYWLRYGSDDVLAAGDGNDPIGHLRGSESPVGGTLLEGLGGAEAKARQEEPAGGRTYRAEMPFSVGWTMFPSDLRKELAAEMGTSALQAGFPLTVSVDARGRITHGRADMSRLLRKSGALADVTSLTMDLTLTGFGSSKPAGPPAGSVRKAAEAVLPMRDVKNGGCVDFDTGRRATHVVVGVPCSGPYDARVFVQVPLRPGATAAETQERADIACSFAHDVARPAWVPKAAEIWSWWTPGHASGPGGEDRVTCYLTAERGGSQDG
;
A
#
# COMPACT_ATOMS: atom_id res chain seq x y z
N MET A 1 -45.47 -6.90 16.93
CA MET A 1 -46.71 -6.24 16.48
C MET A 1 -47.12 -5.22 17.54
N ILE A 2 -46.61 -3.99 17.46
CA ILE A 2 -47.16 -2.78 18.09
C ILE A 2 -46.84 -1.68 17.07
N VAL A 3 -47.89 -0.99 16.63
CA VAL A 3 -47.90 0.04 15.60
C VAL A 3 -47.66 1.40 16.27
N ILE A 4 -46.65 2.15 15.84
CA ILE A 4 -46.55 3.58 16.17
C ILE A 4 -46.70 4.39 14.87
N ARG A 5 -47.68 5.28 14.92
CA ARG A 5 -48.22 6.10 13.84
C ARG A 5 -47.31 7.29 13.49
N ARG A 6 -47.45 7.68 12.22
CA ARG A 6 -46.90 8.84 11.50
C ARG A 6 -47.00 10.17 12.25
N LEU A 7 -46.01 11.04 12.02
CA LEU A 7 -46.25 12.47 11.78
C LEU A 7 -45.44 12.90 10.55
N ALA A 8 -46.18 13.23 9.49
CA ALA A 8 -45.71 13.88 8.29
C ALA A 8 -45.67 15.40 8.54
N GLY A 9 -44.58 16.05 8.14
CA GLY A 9 -44.46 17.51 8.10
C GLY A 9 -43.91 17.93 6.75
N ILE A 10 -44.83 18.12 5.80
CA ILE A 10 -44.56 18.77 4.51
C ILE A 10 -44.51 20.28 4.78
N ALA A 11 -43.37 20.92 4.55
CA ALA A 11 -43.27 22.37 4.45
C ALA A 11 -42.84 22.72 3.03
N ALA A 12 -43.79 23.30 2.30
CA ALA A 12 -43.64 23.80 0.95
C ALA A 12 -42.89 25.15 0.93
N LEU A 13 -42.23 25.39 -0.22
CA LEU A 13 -41.47 26.56 -0.64
C LEU A 13 -42.17 27.92 -0.44
N PRO A 14 -41.40 29.03 -0.49
CA PRO A 14 -41.50 29.80 -1.73
C PRO A 14 -40.16 30.11 -2.39
N THR A 15 -40.14 29.81 -3.68
CA THR A 15 -39.22 30.23 -4.72
C THR A 15 -39.18 31.75 -4.80
N ALA A 16 -38.08 32.38 -4.38
CA ALA A 16 -37.83 33.79 -4.67
C ALA A 16 -37.28 33.92 -6.09
N LEU A 17 -38.19 34.00 -7.07
CA LEU A 17 -37.93 34.64 -8.36
C LEU A 17 -37.81 36.15 -8.11
N LEU A 18 -36.59 36.68 -8.14
CA LEU A 18 -36.38 38.12 -8.29
C LEU A 18 -36.01 38.42 -9.75
N LEU A 19 -36.83 39.33 -10.28
CA LEU A 19 -37.03 39.68 -11.67
C LEU A 19 -35.79 40.36 -12.28
N LEU A 20 -35.54 39.99 -13.53
CA LEU A 20 -34.77 40.74 -14.52
C LEU A 20 -35.33 42.17 -14.65
N THR A 21 -34.64 43.16 -14.10
CA THR A 21 -34.82 44.55 -14.54
C THR A 21 -33.99 44.76 -15.79
N ALA A 22 -34.65 44.67 -16.95
CA ALA A 22 -34.16 45.27 -18.18
C ALA A 22 -34.26 46.80 -18.04
N CYS A 23 -33.11 47.47 -18.00
CA CYS A 23 -33.01 48.91 -18.27
C CYS A 23 -32.27 49.08 -19.59
N SER A 24 -33.06 49.34 -20.65
CA SER A 24 -32.58 49.94 -21.88
C SER A 24 -32.41 51.45 -21.68
N GLY A 25 -31.22 51.98 -21.94
CA GLY A 25 -31.01 53.42 -22.06
C GLY A 25 -29.58 53.85 -21.77
N GLY A 26 -28.83 54.19 -22.82
CA GLY A 26 -27.56 54.89 -22.69
C GLY A 26 -26.51 54.44 -23.71
N ASP A 27 -26.71 54.83 -24.97
CA ASP A 27 -25.65 54.85 -25.98
C ASP A 27 -24.66 55.97 -25.59
N ASN A 28 -23.47 55.59 -25.13
CA ASN A 28 -22.28 56.41 -25.10
C ASN A 28 -21.10 55.45 -24.99
N GLY A 29 -20.33 55.38 -26.08
CA GLY A 29 -19.22 54.46 -26.22
C GLY A 29 -18.20 54.67 -25.12
N ASP A 30 -17.76 53.57 -24.51
CA ASP A 30 -16.44 53.44 -23.95
C ASP A 30 -16.11 51.97 -23.75
N ALA A 31 -14.97 51.59 -24.32
CA ALA A 31 -14.19 50.39 -24.08
C ALA A 31 -14.97 49.07 -23.88
N HIS A 32 -14.95 48.22 -24.90
CA HIS A 32 -14.91 46.78 -24.64
C HIS A 32 -13.82 46.53 -23.59
N ALA A 33 -14.22 46.27 -22.35
CA ALA A 33 -13.33 45.76 -21.34
C ALA A 33 -12.73 44.48 -21.93
N LYS A 34 -11.50 44.56 -22.45
CA LYS A 34 -10.73 43.40 -22.87
C LYS A 34 -10.77 42.47 -21.66
N ALA A 35 -11.49 41.36 -21.77
CA ALA A 35 -11.48 40.31 -20.76
C ALA A 35 -10.00 40.05 -20.46
N GLN A 36 -9.56 40.39 -19.23
CA GLN A 36 -8.20 40.12 -18.83
C GLN A 36 -7.98 38.62 -19.08
N PRO A 37 -6.89 38.23 -19.77
CA PRO A 37 -6.60 36.83 -19.99
C PRO A 37 -6.69 36.12 -18.64
N SER A 38 -7.59 35.14 -18.52
CA SER A 38 -7.70 34.37 -17.29
C SER A 38 -6.32 33.78 -17.01
N GLN A 39 -5.69 34.20 -15.91
CA GLN A 39 -4.37 33.71 -15.58
C GLN A 39 -4.40 32.17 -15.49
N HIS A 40 -3.39 31.52 -16.06
CA HIS A 40 -3.30 30.06 -16.02
C HIS A 40 -3.42 29.58 -14.56
N PRO A 41 -4.26 28.58 -14.24
CA PRO A 41 -4.59 28.17 -12.86
C PRO A 41 -3.40 27.65 -12.03
N VAL A 42 -2.25 27.47 -12.67
CA VAL A 42 -1.00 26.96 -12.10
C VAL A 42 0.10 27.97 -12.41
N PHE A 43 0.33 28.25 -13.68
CA PHE A 43 1.50 29.00 -14.12
C PHE A 43 1.47 30.50 -13.78
N GLY A 44 0.28 31.06 -13.58
CA GLY A 44 0.09 32.44 -13.12
C GLY A 44 0.21 32.62 -11.61
N GLN A 45 0.37 31.54 -10.84
CA GLN A 45 0.38 31.57 -9.37
C GLN A 45 1.80 31.70 -8.80
N PRO A 46 1.99 32.07 -7.52
CA PRO A 46 3.32 32.12 -6.90
C PRO A 46 4.07 30.79 -7.00
N LEU A 47 5.38 30.84 -7.28
CA LEU A 47 6.21 29.65 -7.58
C LEU A 47 6.03 28.54 -6.55
N GLY A 48 6.16 28.84 -5.26
CA GLY A 48 6.07 27.85 -4.18
C GLY A 48 4.74 27.08 -4.12
N ARG A 49 3.67 27.59 -4.75
CA ARG A 49 2.35 26.93 -4.80
C ARG A 49 2.13 26.12 -6.09
N GLN A 50 2.99 26.27 -7.10
CA GLN A 50 2.70 25.73 -8.44
C GLN A 50 2.67 24.20 -8.47
N VAL A 51 3.49 23.50 -7.69
CA VAL A 51 3.46 22.01 -7.63
C VAL A 51 2.17 21.50 -7.00
N PHE A 52 1.78 22.04 -5.85
CA PHE A 52 0.50 21.73 -5.22
C PHE A 52 -0.68 22.00 -6.17
N LEU A 53 -0.68 23.15 -6.85
CA LEU A 53 -1.76 23.50 -7.78
C LEU A 53 -1.75 22.60 -9.02
N ALA A 54 -0.58 22.18 -9.50
CA ALA A 54 -0.48 21.21 -10.59
C ALA A 54 -1.07 19.86 -10.18
N LEU A 55 -0.87 19.42 -8.93
CA LEU A 55 -1.53 18.22 -8.40
C LEU A 55 -3.06 18.38 -8.41
N ARG A 56 -3.59 19.53 -7.96
CA ARG A 56 -5.04 19.79 -8.01
C ARG A 56 -5.58 19.82 -9.44
N GLU A 57 -4.85 20.41 -10.38
CA GLU A 57 -5.25 20.41 -11.79
C GLU A 57 -5.18 19.01 -12.43
N THR A 58 -4.22 18.19 -11.99
CA THR A 58 -4.15 16.77 -12.34
C THR A 58 -5.39 16.03 -11.86
N GLN A 59 -5.80 16.23 -10.61
CA GLN A 59 -6.99 15.60 -10.03
C GLN A 59 -8.28 16.02 -10.76
N LYS A 60 -8.39 17.29 -11.21
CA LYS A 60 -9.54 17.78 -11.99
C LYS A 60 -9.69 17.09 -13.36
N SER A 61 -8.65 16.43 -13.86
CA SER A 61 -8.77 15.64 -15.09
C SER A 61 -9.67 14.40 -14.91
N GLY A 62 -10.11 14.10 -13.69
CA GLY A 62 -11.04 13.02 -13.37
C GLY A 62 -10.35 11.68 -13.21
N SER A 63 -9.56 11.25 -14.20
CA SER A 63 -8.84 9.97 -14.16
C SER A 63 -7.46 10.04 -14.79
N ALA A 64 -6.54 9.16 -14.40
CA ALA A 64 -5.24 9.01 -15.05
C ALA A 64 -4.72 7.57 -14.96
N SER A 65 -3.91 7.15 -15.93
CA SER A 65 -3.02 6.00 -15.79
C SER A 65 -1.74 6.43 -15.11
N PHE A 66 -1.13 5.54 -14.34
CA PHE A 66 0.15 5.79 -13.72
C PHE A 66 1.09 4.58 -13.82
N THR A 67 2.38 4.89 -13.85
CA THR A 67 3.46 3.94 -13.58
C THR A 67 4.42 4.60 -12.62
N GLN A 68 4.78 3.92 -11.54
CA GLN A 68 5.78 4.36 -10.60
C GLN A 68 6.82 3.26 -10.41
N THR A 69 8.08 3.67 -10.28
CA THR A 69 9.16 2.81 -9.80
C THR A 69 9.73 3.34 -8.49
N VAL A 70 10.05 2.43 -7.59
CA VAL A 70 10.85 2.70 -6.38
C VAL A 70 12.10 1.84 -6.48
N SER A 71 13.27 2.46 -6.50
CA SER A 71 14.55 1.76 -6.73
C SER A 71 15.47 1.88 -5.52
N PHE A 72 15.94 0.75 -5.03
CA PHE A 72 16.91 0.60 -3.94
C PHE A 72 18.24 0.18 -4.55
N GLY A 73 19.16 1.13 -4.75
CA GLY A 73 20.47 0.86 -5.36
C GLY A 73 21.51 0.46 -4.33
N SER A 74 22.30 -0.56 -4.65
CA SER A 74 23.47 -0.98 -3.88
C SER A 74 24.58 -1.47 -4.81
N ALA A 75 25.76 -1.75 -4.25
CA ALA A 75 26.84 -2.43 -5.00
C ALA A 75 26.44 -3.84 -5.49
N LYS A 76 25.39 -4.44 -4.92
CA LYS A 76 24.89 -5.78 -5.24
C LYS A 76 23.88 -5.76 -6.40
N GLY A 77 23.53 -4.58 -6.92
CA GLY A 77 22.51 -4.36 -7.93
C GLY A 77 21.41 -3.43 -7.42
N THR A 78 20.35 -3.28 -8.21
CA THR A 78 19.20 -2.44 -7.85
C THR A 78 17.96 -3.30 -7.68
N ALA A 79 17.37 -3.27 -6.48
CA ALA A 79 16.04 -3.82 -6.28
C ALA A 79 15.00 -2.78 -6.70
N VAL A 80 14.02 -3.18 -7.51
CA VAL A 80 13.02 -2.29 -8.11
C VAL A 80 11.63 -2.76 -7.79
N GLN A 81 10.84 -1.92 -7.16
CA GLN A 81 9.38 -2.03 -7.11
C GLN A 81 8.79 -1.26 -8.28
N THR A 82 7.89 -1.86 -9.04
CA THR A 82 7.08 -1.20 -10.07
C THR A 82 5.62 -1.28 -9.66
N LEU A 83 4.96 -0.14 -9.54
CA LEU A 83 3.52 -0.01 -9.44
C LEU A 83 2.98 0.52 -10.77
N SER A 84 1.93 -0.07 -11.28
CA SER A 84 1.24 0.44 -12.47
C SER A 84 -0.25 0.25 -12.34
N GLY A 85 -1.02 1.21 -12.85
CA GLY A 85 -2.46 1.20 -12.60
C GLY A 85 -3.21 2.39 -13.15
N ARG A 86 -4.41 2.56 -12.61
CA ARG A 86 -5.36 3.61 -13.00
C ARG A 86 -5.98 4.24 -11.75
N LEU A 87 -6.27 5.53 -11.85
CA LEU A 87 -6.82 6.37 -10.80
C LEU A 87 -8.11 7.01 -11.33
N ASP A 88 -9.17 7.00 -10.54
CA ASP A 88 -10.35 7.85 -10.68
C ASP A 88 -10.41 8.79 -9.47
N PHE A 89 -9.93 10.02 -9.67
CA PHE A 89 -9.90 11.07 -8.66
C PHE A 89 -11.31 11.56 -8.28
N THR A 90 -12.28 11.46 -9.19
CA THR A 90 -13.66 11.89 -8.94
C THR A 90 -14.35 10.94 -7.98
N GLU A 91 -14.26 9.64 -8.24
CA GLU A 91 -14.87 8.63 -7.38
C GLU A 91 -14.01 8.33 -6.14
N GLY A 92 -12.71 8.64 -6.18
CA GLY A 92 -11.77 8.25 -5.14
C GLY A 92 -11.49 6.75 -5.16
N ALA A 93 -11.39 6.19 -6.37
CA ALA A 93 -11.17 4.76 -6.60
C ALA A 93 -9.95 4.52 -7.50
N GLY A 94 -9.28 3.39 -7.34
CA GLY A 94 -8.08 3.06 -8.11
C GLY A 94 -7.83 1.57 -8.20
N GLU A 95 -7.06 1.18 -9.20
CA GLU A 95 -6.52 -0.18 -9.32
C GLU A 95 -5.03 -0.12 -9.61
N ALA A 96 -4.28 -1.07 -9.07
CA ALA A 96 -2.86 -1.17 -9.34
C ALA A 96 -2.36 -2.62 -9.29
N ALA A 97 -1.28 -2.86 -10.01
CA ALA A 97 -0.45 -4.04 -9.90
C ALA A 97 0.91 -3.62 -9.37
N VAL A 98 1.44 -4.40 -8.42
CA VAL A 98 2.79 -4.26 -7.89
C VAL A 98 3.64 -5.43 -8.37
N ARG A 99 4.88 -5.14 -8.75
CA ARG A 99 5.90 -6.14 -9.05
C ARG A 99 7.24 -5.71 -8.48
N TRP A 100 7.95 -6.65 -7.89
CA TRP A 100 9.32 -6.50 -7.41
C TRP A 100 10.27 -7.27 -8.30
N GLN A 101 11.45 -6.70 -8.46
CA GLN A 101 12.63 -7.36 -9.00
C GLN A 101 13.74 -7.15 -7.97
N VAL A 102 14.12 -8.20 -7.26
CA VAL A 102 15.18 -8.16 -6.25
C VAL A 102 16.33 -9.00 -6.78
N PRO A 103 17.54 -8.45 -6.98
CA PRO A 103 18.68 -9.23 -7.42
C PRO A 103 19.04 -10.31 -6.40
N GLU A 104 19.37 -11.52 -6.87
CA GLU A 104 19.75 -12.68 -6.02
C GLU A 104 20.90 -12.40 -5.05
N LYS A 105 21.73 -11.39 -5.35
CA LYS A 105 22.85 -10.98 -4.50
C LYS A 105 22.42 -10.23 -3.24
N TYR A 106 21.16 -9.80 -3.14
CA TYR A 106 20.62 -9.23 -1.90
C TYR A 106 20.58 -10.33 -0.81
N SER A 107 20.79 -9.94 0.44
CA SER A 107 20.66 -10.89 1.55
C SER A 107 19.20 -11.27 1.76
N ALA A 108 18.94 -12.46 2.31
CA ALA A 108 17.58 -12.89 2.67
C ALA A 108 16.88 -11.89 3.61
N ALA A 109 17.64 -11.26 4.53
CA ALA A 109 17.11 -10.20 5.39
C ALA A 109 16.65 -8.97 4.58
N ALA A 110 17.47 -8.50 3.63
CA ALA A 110 17.11 -7.37 2.78
C ALA A 110 15.90 -7.70 1.89
N GLU A 111 15.86 -8.90 1.31
CA GLU A 111 14.72 -9.38 0.54
C GLU A 111 13.44 -9.43 1.39
N GLY A 112 13.51 -9.98 2.61
CA GLY A 112 12.40 -10.01 3.55
C GLY A 112 11.90 -8.63 3.96
N THR A 113 12.81 -7.65 4.12
CA THR A 113 12.43 -6.25 4.34
C THR A 113 11.71 -5.64 3.12
N LEU A 114 12.21 -5.87 1.91
CA LEU A 114 11.64 -5.27 0.69
C LEU A 114 10.29 -5.89 0.33
N LEU A 115 10.20 -7.22 0.31
CA LEU A 115 8.99 -7.94 -0.09
C LEU A 115 7.97 -8.06 1.05
N GLY A 116 8.40 -7.82 2.29
CA GLY A 116 7.62 -8.06 3.49
C GLY A 116 7.86 -9.48 4.00
N THR A 117 7.61 -9.68 5.27
CA THR A 117 7.83 -10.97 5.94
C THR A 117 6.52 -11.75 6.04
N THR A 118 6.62 -13.06 5.92
CA THR A 118 5.48 -13.98 6.04
C THR A 118 5.80 -15.07 7.07
N PRO A 119 4.81 -15.83 7.56
CA PRO A 119 5.12 -16.97 8.43
C PRO A 119 5.89 -18.10 7.71
N GLY A 120 5.97 -18.06 6.37
CA GLY A 120 6.69 -19.03 5.53
C GLY A 120 8.21 -18.90 5.58
N ARG A 121 8.91 -19.89 5.00
CA ARG A 121 10.38 -19.87 4.81
C ARG A 121 10.84 -18.73 3.91
N THR A 122 9.99 -18.32 2.97
CA THR A 122 10.30 -17.29 1.98
C THR A 122 9.70 -15.95 2.37
N SER A 123 10.32 -14.90 1.87
CA SER A 123 9.78 -13.54 1.87
C SER A 123 8.39 -13.48 1.20
N GLY A 124 7.68 -12.37 1.41
CA GLY A 124 6.41 -12.08 0.76
C GLY A 124 6.48 -12.15 -0.76
N THR A 125 5.32 -12.21 -1.42
CA THR A 125 5.34 -12.36 -2.88
C THR A 125 5.92 -11.13 -3.56
N GLY A 126 6.69 -11.37 -4.62
CA GLY A 126 7.21 -10.31 -5.47
C GLY A 126 6.15 -9.64 -6.34
N SER A 127 4.87 -10.02 -6.27
CA SER A 127 3.83 -9.38 -7.08
C SER A 127 2.42 -9.58 -6.58
N GLY A 128 1.57 -8.60 -6.81
CA GLY A 128 0.16 -8.64 -6.44
C GLY A 128 -0.65 -7.57 -7.17
N ARG A 129 -1.97 -7.60 -6.96
CA ARG A 129 -2.91 -6.61 -7.47
C ARG A 129 -3.79 -6.10 -6.36
N PHE A 130 -4.20 -4.85 -6.44
CA PHE A 130 -5.15 -4.29 -5.52
C PHE A 130 -6.10 -3.30 -6.20
N VAL A 131 -7.32 -3.25 -5.66
CA VAL A 131 -8.35 -2.28 -6.01
C VAL A 131 -8.75 -1.56 -4.73
N VAL A 132 -8.77 -0.24 -4.77
CA VAL A 132 -9.02 0.61 -3.61
C VAL A 132 -10.17 1.54 -3.91
N ASP A 133 -11.01 1.72 -2.90
CA ASP A 133 -11.98 2.81 -2.83
C ASP A 133 -11.93 3.43 -1.43
N ARG A 134 -12.83 4.39 -1.18
CA ARG A 134 -12.89 5.13 0.09
C ARG A 134 -13.13 4.26 1.32
N GLN A 135 -13.73 3.09 1.16
CA GLN A 135 -14.15 2.22 2.26
C GLN A 135 -13.37 0.90 2.31
N GLN A 136 -12.97 0.38 1.15
CA GLN A 136 -12.46 -0.99 1.04
C GLN A 136 -11.14 -1.05 0.30
N ILE A 137 -10.37 -2.08 0.62
CA ILE A 137 -9.18 -2.49 -0.12
C ILE A 137 -9.39 -3.94 -0.51
N HIS A 138 -9.38 -4.21 -1.81
CA HIS A 138 -9.34 -5.55 -2.34
C HIS A 138 -7.90 -5.87 -2.73
N TYR A 139 -7.34 -6.93 -2.16
CA TYR A 139 -5.98 -7.37 -2.44
C TYR A 139 -5.99 -8.78 -3.00
N ARG A 140 -5.13 -9.05 -3.98
CA ARG A 140 -4.90 -10.37 -4.54
C ARG A 140 -3.41 -10.58 -4.76
N ALA A 141 -2.82 -11.49 -3.99
CA ALA A 141 -1.49 -12.01 -4.27
C ALA A 141 -1.48 -12.65 -5.66
N ALA A 142 -0.38 -12.54 -6.40
CA ALA A 142 -0.29 -13.13 -7.75
C ALA A 142 -0.51 -14.65 -7.75
N SER A 143 -0.17 -15.28 -6.63
CA SER A 143 -0.32 -16.72 -6.40
C SER A 143 -1.72 -17.15 -5.97
N ALA A 144 -2.61 -16.22 -5.60
CA ALA A 144 -3.93 -16.52 -5.10
C ALA A 144 -4.98 -16.55 -6.22
N GLY A 145 -5.89 -17.53 -6.14
CA GLY A 145 -7.09 -17.63 -7.00
C GLY A 145 -8.26 -16.74 -6.58
N TYR A 146 -8.08 -15.94 -5.52
CA TYR A 146 -9.14 -15.15 -4.88
C TYR A 146 -8.64 -13.76 -4.49
N TRP A 147 -9.59 -12.86 -4.24
CA TRP A 147 -9.36 -11.55 -3.64
C TRP A 147 -9.70 -11.60 -2.15
N LEU A 148 -8.92 -10.88 -1.35
CA LEU A 148 -9.23 -10.54 0.03
C LEU A 148 -9.83 -9.13 0.07
N ARG A 149 -10.92 -8.96 0.79
CA ARG A 149 -11.60 -7.67 0.97
C ARG A 149 -11.45 -7.19 2.40
N TYR A 150 -10.68 -6.11 2.57
CA TYR A 150 -10.46 -5.42 3.83
C TYR A 150 -11.40 -4.23 3.95
N GLY A 151 -12.19 -4.20 5.01
CA GLY A 151 -12.90 -3.00 5.46
C GLY A 151 -12.02 -2.11 6.33
N SER A 152 -12.49 -0.90 6.64
CA SER A 152 -11.76 0.03 7.52
C SER A 152 -11.47 -0.56 8.90
N ASP A 153 -12.40 -1.32 9.48
CA ASP A 153 -12.21 -1.94 10.80
C ASP A 153 -11.12 -3.03 10.76
N ASP A 154 -10.97 -3.75 9.65
CA ASP A 154 -9.93 -4.77 9.49
C ASP A 154 -8.51 -4.16 9.49
N VAL A 155 -8.40 -2.95 8.93
CA VAL A 155 -7.14 -2.18 8.87
C VAL A 155 -6.79 -1.59 10.24
N LEU A 156 -7.80 -1.15 11.01
CA LEU A 156 -7.61 -0.54 12.33
C LEU A 156 -7.41 -1.57 13.44
N ALA A 157 -7.97 -2.78 13.32
CA ALA A 157 -7.92 -3.84 14.32
C ALA A 157 -6.53 -4.49 14.51
N ALA A 158 -5.52 -4.11 13.71
CA ALA A 158 -4.14 -4.59 13.84
C ALA A 158 -3.40 -4.13 15.12
N GLY A 159 -4.05 -3.31 15.95
CA GLY A 159 -3.58 -2.97 17.31
C GLY A 159 -2.75 -1.69 17.41
N ASP A 160 -2.20 -1.18 16.31
CA ASP A 160 -1.39 0.06 16.32
C ASP A 160 -1.74 1.07 15.20
N GLY A 161 -2.77 0.79 14.39
CA GLY A 161 -3.14 1.64 13.25
C GLY A 161 -2.11 1.69 12.11
N ASN A 162 -1.09 0.80 12.12
CA ASN A 162 -0.01 0.77 11.15
C ASN A 162 -0.06 -0.48 10.24
N ASP A 163 -1.22 -1.08 10.01
CA ASP A 163 -1.33 -2.21 9.09
C ASP A 163 -0.82 -1.83 7.69
N PRO A 164 0.22 -2.51 7.16
CA PRO A 164 0.75 -2.25 5.82
C PRO A 164 -0.31 -2.28 4.71
N ILE A 165 -1.42 -3.02 4.88
CA ILE A 165 -2.49 -3.02 3.86
C ILE A 165 -3.19 -1.67 3.77
N GLY A 166 -3.32 -0.94 4.89
CA GLY A 166 -3.98 0.36 4.94
C GLY A 166 -3.26 1.42 4.12
N HIS A 167 -1.94 1.30 4.00
CA HIS A 167 -1.09 2.18 3.21
C HIS A 167 -1.39 2.14 1.70
N LEU A 168 -2.07 1.10 1.19
CA LEU A 168 -2.48 1.04 -0.21
C LEU A 168 -3.57 2.06 -0.58
N ARG A 169 -4.28 2.60 0.42
CA ARG A 169 -5.24 3.70 0.25
C ARG A 169 -4.51 5.02 0.44
N GLY A 170 -4.46 5.84 -0.61
CA GLY A 170 -3.71 7.09 -0.58
C GLY A 170 -4.50 8.27 -0.03
N SER A 171 -3.77 9.31 0.38
CA SER A 171 -4.35 10.57 0.87
C SER A 171 -4.59 11.60 -0.24
N GLU A 172 -3.66 11.68 -1.20
CA GLU A 172 -3.72 12.62 -2.34
C GLU A 172 -4.11 11.95 -3.67
N SER A 173 -4.17 10.63 -3.67
CA SER A 173 -4.59 9.82 -4.81
C SER A 173 -5.32 8.59 -4.27
N PRO A 174 -6.25 7.97 -5.05
CA PRO A 174 -6.90 6.75 -4.61
C PRO A 174 -5.92 5.64 -4.20
N VAL A 175 -4.82 5.50 -4.94
CA VAL A 175 -3.74 4.55 -4.67
C VAL A 175 -2.64 5.21 -3.84
N GLY A 176 -2.37 4.63 -2.66
CA GLY A 176 -1.32 5.07 -1.74
C GLY A 176 0.05 4.50 -2.06
N GLY A 177 1.08 4.99 -1.35
CA GLY A 177 2.47 4.63 -1.61
C GLY A 177 3.00 5.19 -2.92
N THR A 178 2.37 6.26 -3.42
CA THR A 178 2.75 6.93 -4.66
C THR A 178 3.34 8.30 -4.37
N LEU A 179 4.23 8.76 -5.26
CA LEU A 179 4.86 10.06 -5.15
C LEU A 179 3.81 11.20 -5.16
N LEU A 180 2.60 10.96 -5.67
CA LEU A 180 1.47 11.91 -5.60
C LEU A 180 1.17 12.37 -4.17
N GLU A 181 1.36 11.50 -3.17
CA GLU A 181 1.21 11.84 -1.74
C GLU A 181 2.23 12.90 -1.33
N GLY A 182 3.47 12.76 -1.82
CA GLY A 182 4.56 13.71 -1.67
C GLY A 182 4.33 15.07 -2.33
N LEU A 183 3.74 15.06 -3.53
CA LEU A 183 3.55 16.26 -4.35
C LEU A 183 2.59 17.28 -3.69
N GLY A 184 1.68 16.82 -2.83
CA GLY A 184 0.76 17.70 -2.10
C GLY A 184 1.47 18.63 -1.11
N GLY A 185 2.60 18.20 -0.54
CA GLY A 185 3.40 18.99 0.39
C GLY A 185 4.60 19.69 -0.24
N ALA A 186 4.90 19.43 -1.52
CA ALA A 186 6.13 19.88 -2.15
C ALA A 186 6.11 21.36 -2.53
N GLU A 187 7.25 22.04 -2.31
CA GLU A 187 7.42 23.46 -2.63
C GLU A 187 8.44 23.63 -3.76
N ALA A 188 8.03 24.30 -4.85
CA ALA A 188 8.95 24.59 -5.95
C ALA A 188 9.94 25.70 -5.56
N LYS A 189 11.23 25.44 -5.81
CA LYS A 189 12.34 26.36 -5.57
C LYS A 189 12.86 26.99 -6.87
N ALA A 190 12.72 26.30 -7.98
CA ALA A 190 13.04 26.81 -9.31
C ALA A 190 12.12 26.20 -10.37
N ARG A 191 12.04 26.85 -11.54
CA ARG A 191 11.32 26.33 -12.71
C ARG A 191 12.12 26.54 -14.00
N GLN A 192 11.84 25.71 -14.98
CA GLN A 192 12.27 25.82 -16.36
C GLN A 192 11.04 25.68 -17.26
N GLU A 193 10.94 26.52 -18.28
CA GLU A 193 9.86 26.43 -19.28
C GLU A 193 10.21 25.31 -20.28
N GLU A 194 9.21 24.54 -20.70
CA GLU A 194 9.35 23.46 -21.69
C GLU A 194 8.81 23.91 -23.07
N PRO A 195 9.38 23.39 -24.19
CA PRO A 195 9.01 23.83 -25.54
C PRO A 195 7.53 23.74 -25.90
N ALA A 196 6.78 22.82 -25.28
CA ALA A 196 5.35 22.61 -25.53
C ALA A 196 4.42 23.46 -24.65
N GLY A 197 4.96 24.46 -23.93
CA GLY A 197 4.19 25.29 -22.99
C GLY A 197 4.02 24.68 -21.59
N GLY A 198 4.72 23.56 -21.32
CA GLY A 198 4.82 22.95 -20.01
C GLY A 198 5.92 23.58 -19.15
N ARG A 199 6.13 23.02 -17.96
CA ARG A 199 7.18 23.44 -17.02
C ARG A 199 7.80 22.26 -16.30
N THR A 200 9.10 22.35 -16.04
CA THR A 200 9.81 21.47 -15.12
C THR A 200 10.20 22.24 -13.87
N TYR A 201 9.86 21.71 -12.70
CA TYR A 201 10.15 22.30 -11.40
C TYR A 201 11.26 21.53 -10.69
N ARG A 202 12.18 22.27 -10.08
CA ARG A 202 12.98 21.75 -8.98
C ARG A 202 12.29 22.13 -7.68
N ALA A 203 11.89 21.14 -6.92
CA ALA A 203 11.09 21.27 -5.71
C ALA A 203 11.73 20.51 -4.55
N GLU A 204 11.22 20.77 -3.36
CA GLU A 204 11.59 20.03 -2.16
C GLU A 204 10.31 19.46 -1.52
N MET A 205 10.33 18.16 -1.24
CA MET A 205 9.27 17.46 -0.54
C MET A 205 9.58 17.38 0.96
N PRO A 206 8.66 17.77 1.86
CA PRO A 206 8.91 17.68 3.29
C PRO A 206 9.22 16.26 3.77
N PHE A 207 10.14 16.13 4.74
CA PHE A 207 10.53 14.84 5.29
C PHE A 207 9.33 14.05 5.83
N SER A 208 8.46 14.73 6.59
CA SER A 208 7.27 14.14 7.21
C SER A 208 6.32 13.47 6.22
N VAL A 209 6.18 14.06 5.02
CA VAL A 209 5.32 13.51 3.96
C VAL A 209 6.03 12.36 3.26
N GLY A 210 7.30 12.54 2.91
CA GLY A 210 8.04 11.52 2.17
C GLY A 210 8.25 10.23 2.96
N TRP A 211 8.37 10.34 4.29
CA TRP A 211 8.43 9.22 5.21
C TRP A 211 7.16 8.35 5.20
N THR A 212 5.98 8.95 5.14
CA THR A 212 4.70 8.25 5.24
C THR A 212 4.30 7.50 3.97
N MET A 213 5.03 7.70 2.87
CA MET A 213 4.80 7.02 1.58
C MET A 213 5.27 5.56 1.56
N PHE A 214 5.83 5.05 2.66
CA PHE A 214 6.28 3.66 2.77
C PHE A 214 5.44 2.91 3.81
N PRO A 215 5.20 1.59 3.63
CA PRO A 215 4.50 0.79 4.62
C PRO A 215 5.29 0.75 5.93
N SER A 216 4.58 0.58 7.05
CA SER A 216 5.12 0.73 8.41
C SER A 216 6.29 -0.20 8.74
N ASP A 217 6.28 -1.42 8.21
CA ASP A 217 7.35 -2.40 8.35
C ASP A 217 8.63 -1.91 7.66
N LEU A 218 8.51 -1.41 6.43
CA LEU A 218 9.64 -0.85 5.69
C LEU A 218 10.15 0.45 6.31
N ARG A 219 9.24 1.29 6.82
CA ARG A 219 9.60 2.49 7.58
C ARG A 219 10.58 2.14 8.71
N LYS A 220 10.35 1.10 9.51
CA LYS A 220 11.28 0.71 10.60
C LYS A 220 12.74 0.49 10.12
N GLU A 221 12.93 0.10 8.87
CA GLU A 221 14.26 -0.08 8.24
C GLU A 221 14.77 1.18 7.53
N LEU A 222 13.88 2.09 7.12
CA LEU A 222 14.18 3.37 6.48
C LEU A 222 14.26 4.55 7.49
N ALA A 223 14.12 4.31 8.79
CA ALA A 223 14.27 5.38 9.77
C ALA A 223 15.77 5.71 9.89
N ALA A 224 16.30 6.56 9.00
CA ALA A 224 17.57 7.25 9.24
C ALA A 224 17.58 7.77 10.69
N GLU A 225 18.74 7.74 11.35
CA GLU A 225 18.88 8.27 12.71
C GLU A 225 18.34 9.71 12.71
N MET A 226 17.13 9.89 13.24
CA MET A 226 16.39 11.14 13.12
C MET A 226 16.99 12.18 14.07
N GLY A 227 18.10 12.79 13.66
CA GLY A 227 18.58 14.04 14.23
C GLY A 227 17.66 15.20 13.83
N THR A 228 17.61 16.26 14.65
CA THR A 228 16.77 17.44 14.41
C THR A 228 17.05 18.13 13.07
N SER A 229 18.28 18.07 12.57
CA SER A 229 18.70 18.65 11.28
C SER A 229 18.22 17.84 10.06
N ALA A 230 18.12 16.51 10.17
CA ALA A 230 17.63 15.66 9.08
C ALA A 230 16.11 15.85 8.85
N LEU A 231 15.36 16.15 9.91
CA LEU A 231 13.94 16.49 9.83
C LEU A 231 13.69 17.86 9.17
N GLN A 232 14.67 18.76 9.19
CA GLN A 232 14.56 20.09 8.58
C GLN A 232 14.83 20.10 7.07
N ALA A 233 15.62 19.16 6.57
CA ALA A 233 15.98 19.10 5.16
C ALA A 233 15.07 18.11 4.41
N GLY A 234 14.23 18.60 3.49
CA GLY A 234 13.35 17.75 2.70
C GLY A 234 14.06 16.88 1.66
N PHE A 235 13.28 16.25 0.79
CA PHE A 235 13.76 15.40 -0.30
C PHE A 235 13.78 16.20 -1.62
N PRO A 236 14.90 16.22 -2.35
CA PRO A 236 14.96 16.80 -3.69
C PRO A 236 13.95 16.11 -4.62
N LEU A 237 13.18 16.92 -5.33
CA LEU A 237 12.12 16.48 -6.22
C LEU A 237 12.19 17.24 -7.54
N THR A 238 12.03 16.55 -8.66
CA THR A 238 11.77 17.15 -9.97
C THR A 238 10.34 16.84 -10.40
N VAL A 239 9.59 17.82 -10.89
CA VAL A 239 8.20 17.65 -11.35
C VAL A 239 8.04 18.24 -12.73
N SER A 240 7.56 17.46 -13.69
CA SER A 240 7.22 17.93 -15.02
C SER A 240 5.71 18.10 -15.15
N VAL A 241 5.30 19.21 -15.74
CA VAL A 241 3.91 19.64 -15.88
C VAL A 241 3.63 20.02 -17.33
N ASP A 242 2.52 19.56 -17.89
CA ASP A 242 2.12 19.87 -19.26
C ASP A 242 1.52 21.29 -19.40
N ALA A 243 1.21 21.69 -20.63
CA ALA A 243 0.65 23.01 -20.93
C ALA A 243 -0.73 23.29 -20.31
N ARG A 244 -1.42 22.27 -19.77
CA ARG A 244 -2.68 22.44 -19.04
C ARG A 244 -2.46 22.57 -17.54
N GLY A 245 -1.21 22.47 -17.06
CA GLY A 245 -0.90 22.48 -15.64
C GLY A 245 -1.00 21.11 -14.97
N ARG A 246 -1.07 20.01 -15.73
CA ARG A 246 -1.16 18.65 -15.16
C ARG A 246 0.22 18.03 -15.02
N ILE A 247 0.44 17.33 -13.91
CA ILE A 247 1.68 16.61 -13.64
C ILE A 247 1.76 15.41 -14.59
N THR A 248 2.84 15.33 -15.35
CA THR A 248 3.12 14.20 -16.27
C THR A 248 4.24 13.32 -15.75
N HIS A 249 5.16 13.87 -14.95
CA HIS A 249 6.28 13.14 -14.37
C HIS A 249 6.70 13.73 -13.02
N GLY A 250 7.17 12.87 -12.12
CA GLY A 250 7.76 13.26 -10.85
C GLY A 250 8.92 12.33 -10.48
N ARG A 251 10.03 12.88 -9.98
CA ARG A 251 11.17 12.10 -9.53
C ARG A 251 11.74 12.62 -8.22
N ALA A 252 11.80 11.78 -7.20
CA ALA A 252 12.35 12.13 -5.90
C ALA A 252 13.59 11.30 -5.56
N ASP A 253 14.57 11.97 -4.95
CA ASP A 253 15.70 11.32 -4.27
C ASP A 253 15.40 11.22 -2.78
N MET A 254 15.15 9.99 -2.35
CA MET A 254 14.77 9.62 -0.99
C MET A 254 15.94 8.99 -0.23
N SER A 255 17.16 9.04 -0.76
CA SER A 255 18.34 8.38 -0.19
C SER A 255 18.67 8.84 1.23
N ARG A 256 18.16 10.01 1.63
CA ARG A 256 18.25 10.52 3.01
C ARG A 256 17.44 9.71 4.04
N LEU A 257 16.54 8.83 3.59
CA LEU A 257 15.88 7.84 4.45
C LEU A 257 16.81 6.65 4.77
N LEU A 258 17.88 6.44 4.03
CA LEU A 258 18.71 5.25 4.25
C LEU A 258 19.51 5.38 5.54
N ARG A 259 19.32 4.42 6.45
CA ARG A 259 20.13 4.29 7.67
C ARG A 259 21.32 3.36 7.41
N LYS A 260 22.40 3.52 8.18
CA LYS A 260 23.65 2.75 8.03
C LYS A 260 23.64 1.39 8.75
N SER A 261 22.47 0.94 9.21
CA SER A 261 22.28 -0.26 10.03
C SER A 261 21.03 -1.04 9.59
N GLY A 262 20.88 -2.27 10.07
CA GLY A 262 19.74 -3.12 9.73
C GLY A 262 19.84 -3.80 8.36
N ALA A 263 18.71 -4.30 7.86
CA ALA A 263 18.69 -5.18 6.70
C ALA A 263 19.05 -4.48 5.38
N LEU A 264 18.84 -3.16 5.30
CA LEU A 264 19.11 -2.33 4.12
C LEU A 264 20.40 -1.50 4.23
N ALA A 265 21.30 -1.82 5.17
CA ALA A 265 22.52 -1.04 5.42
C ALA A 265 23.44 -0.87 4.18
N ASP A 266 23.40 -1.83 3.25
CA ASP A 266 24.20 -1.79 2.00
C ASP A 266 23.55 -0.97 0.88
N VAL A 267 22.31 -0.50 1.06
CA VAL A 267 21.60 0.34 0.09
C VAL A 267 22.13 1.76 0.20
N THR A 268 22.56 2.32 -0.92
CA THR A 268 23.18 3.65 -0.98
C THR A 268 22.32 4.67 -1.74
N SER A 269 21.34 4.22 -2.51
CA SER A 269 20.38 5.12 -3.16
C SER A 269 18.94 4.61 -3.03
N LEU A 270 18.01 5.55 -2.84
CA LEU A 270 16.58 5.30 -2.85
C LEU A 270 15.92 6.37 -3.72
N THR A 271 15.30 5.97 -4.82
CA THR A 271 14.65 6.91 -5.74
C THR A 271 13.24 6.48 -6.05
N MET A 272 12.36 7.46 -6.24
CA MET A 272 10.99 7.25 -6.73
C MET A 272 10.83 7.99 -8.04
N ASP A 273 10.26 7.33 -9.04
CA ASP A 273 10.00 7.90 -10.37
C ASP A 273 8.57 7.55 -10.78
N LEU A 274 7.73 8.56 -11.00
CA LEU A 274 6.31 8.46 -11.30
C LEU A 274 6.04 9.10 -12.66
N THR A 275 5.28 8.42 -13.50
CA THR A 275 4.75 8.94 -14.76
C THR A 275 3.23 8.86 -14.76
N LEU A 276 2.56 9.92 -15.23
CA LEU A 276 1.11 10.00 -15.38
C LEU A 276 0.73 10.23 -16.85
N THR A 277 -0.26 9.49 -17.32
CA THR A 277 -0.76 9.55 -18.71
C THR A 277 -2.27 9.32 -18.76
N GLY A 278 -2.88 9.42 -19.96
CA GLY A 278 -4.29 9.02 -20.15
C GLY A 278 -5.31 9.86 -19.37
N PHE A 279 -5.00 11.14 -19.13
CA PHE A 279 -5.84 12.05 -18.37
C PHE A 279 -7.27 12.14 -18.93
N GLY A 280 -8.26 11.85 -18.09
CA GLY A 280 -9.69 11.87 -18.42
C GLY A 280 -10.24 10.65 -19.16
N SER A 281 -9.40 9.69 -19.55
CA SER A 281 -9.83 8.50 -20.32
C SER A 281 -9.51 7.16 -19.63
N SER A 282 -8.67 7.17 -18.60
CA SER A 282 -8.11 5.96 -17.98
C SER A 282 -8.78 5.61 -16.65
N LYS A 283 -10.05 5.21 -16.68
CA LYS A 283 -10.75 4.76 -15.47
C LYS A 283 -10.35 3.31 -15.08
N PRO A 284 -10.35 2.97 -13.79
CA PRO A 284 -10.21 1.59 -13.32
C PRO A 284 -11.27 0.68 -13.95
N ALA A 285 -10.95 -0.60 -14.15
CA ALA A 285 -11.84 -1.58 -14.79
C ALA A 285 -13.13 -1.90 -14.00
N GLY A 286 -13.29 -1.39 -12.77
CA GLY A 286 -14.44 -1.63 -11.89
C GLY A 286 -14.10 -2.58 -10.73
N PRO A 287 -15.12 -3.20 -10.09
CA PRO A 287 -14.88 -4.11 -8.96
C PRO A 287 -14.06 -5.34 -9.38
N PRO A 288 -13.35 -5.98 -8.43
CA PRO A 288 -12.51 -7.12 -8.73
C PRO A 288 -13.30 -8.29 -9.34
N ALA A 289 -12.79 -8.85 -10.43
CA ALA A 289 -13.34 -10.06 -11.04
C ALA A 289 -12.86 -11.33 -10.31
N GLY A 290 -13.74 -12.31 -10.16
CA GLY A 290 -13.44 -13.60 -9.52
C GLY A 290 -13.97 -13.70 -8.09
N SER A 291 -13.47 -14.69 -7.34
CA SER A 291 -13.92 -14.93 -5.97
C SER A 291 -13.38 -13.87 -5.01
N VAL A 292 -14.25 -13.36 -4.12
CA VAL A 292 -13.90 -12.35 -3.11
C VAL A 292 -14.22 -12.91 -1.74
N ARG A 293 -13.24 -12.88 -0.83
CA ARG A 293 -13.34 -13.35 0.55
C ARG A 293 -13.18 -12.18 1.50
N LYS A 294 -14.00 -12.10 2.54
CA LYS A 294 -13.85 -11.05 3.55
C LYS A 294 -12.62 -11.32 4.41
N ALA A 295 -11.77 -10.32 4.58
CA ALA A 295 -10.58 -10.45 5.40
C ALA A 295 -10.92 -10.77 6.86
N ALA A 296 -11.93 -10.10 7.44
CA ALA A 296 -12.46 -10.36 8.78
C ALA A 296 -12.74 -11.84 9.09
N GLU A 297 -13.11 -12.63 8.07
CA GLU A 297 -13.49 -14.04 8.21
C GLU A 297 -12.37 -14.99 7.78
N ALA A 298 -11.57 -14.60 6.77
CA ALA A 298 -10.59 -15.47 6.14
C ALA A 298 -9.16 -15.26 6.65
N VAL A 299 -8.83 -14.07 7.14
CA VAL A 299 -7.51 -13.72 7.66
C VAL A 299 -7.51 -13.91 9.16
N LEU A 300 -6.68 -14.82 9.64
CA LEU A 300 -6.61 -15.19 11.04
C LEU A 300 -5.16 -15.26 11.51
N PRO A 301 -4.92 -15.06 12.82
CA PRO A 301 -3.64 -15.40 13.41
C PRO A 301 -3.25 -16.85 13.11
N MET A 302 -1.98 -17.10 12.82
CA MET A 302 -1.48 -18.45 12.51
C MET A 302 -1.79 -19.47 13.63
N ARG A 303 -1.75 -19.03 14.88
CA ARG A 303 -2.13 -19.83 16.05
C ARG A 303 -3.61 -20.21 16.13
N ASP A 304 -4.49 -19.51 15.42
CA ASP A 304 -5.93 -19.77 15.44
C ASP A 304 -6.31 -20.76 14.31
N VAL A 305 -5.35 -21.14 13.46
CA VAL A 305 -5.51 -22.17 12.44
C VAL A 305 -5.61 -23.54 13.11
N LYS A 306 -6.70 -24.26 12.81
CA LYS A 306 -6.91 -25.62 13.34
C LYS A 306 -5.90 -26.62 12.80
N ASN A 307 -5.56 -27.62 13.59
CA ASN A 307 -4.80 -28.78 13.11
C ASN A 307 -5.50 -29.42 11.90
N GLY A 308 -4.72 -29.74 10.87
CA GLY A 308 -5.18 -30.21 9.56
C GLY A 308 -5.61 -29.10 8.60
N GLY A 309 -5.68 -27.83 9.05
CA GLY A 309 -6.10 -26.69 8.25
C GLY A 309 -5.03 -26.21 7.27
N CYS A 310 -5.46 -25.72 6.11
CA CYS A 310 -4.59 -25.21 5.05
C CYS A 310 -4.62 -23.69 4.99
N VAL A 311 -3.48 -23.10 4.65
CA VAL A 311 -3.29 -21.66 4.69
C VAL A 311 -2.50 -21.14 3.50
N ASP A 312 -2.81 -19.91 3.08
CA ASP A 312 -1.91 -19.07 2.27
C ASP A 312 -1.21 -18.05 3.17
N PHE A 313 0.07 -17.81 2.92
CA PHE A 313 0.87 -16.86 3.71
C PHE A 313 0.67 -15.42 3.29
N ASP A 314 0.35 -15.17 2.02
CA ASP A 314 0.24 -13.82 1.49
C ASP A 314 -1.16 -13.22 1.74
N THR A 315 -1.24 -12.43 2.81
CA THR A 315 -2.41 -11.64 3.16
C THR A 315 -2.32 -10.20 2.62
N GLY A 316 -1.22 -9.80 1.97
CA GLY A 316 -0.95 -8.40 1.63
C GLY A 316 -0.63 -7.49 2.83
N ARG A 317 -0.83 -7.95 4.08
CA ARG A 317 -0.53 -7.20 5.31
C ARG A 317 0.95 -7.20 5.69
N ARG A 318 1.81 -7.91 4.93
CA ARG A 318 3.26 -8.01 5.17
C ARG A 318 3.60 -8.35 6.64
N ALA A 319 2.83 -9.26 7.21
CA ALA A 319 2.85 -9.58 8.62
C ALA A 319 3.05 -11.09 8.81
N THR A 320 4.00 -11.45 9.66
CA THR A 320 4.40 -12.85 9.87
C THR A 320 3.45 -13.67 10.74
N HIS A 321 2.50 -13.04 11.42
CA HIS A 321 1.64 -13.70 12.41
C HIS A 321 0.24 -14.00 11.90
N VAL A 322 -0.11 -13.57 10.68
CA VAL A 322 -1.43 -13.77 10.08
C VAL A 322 -1.33 -14.51 8.76
N VAL A 323 -2.36 -15.30 8.48
CA VAL A 323 -2.49 -16.12 7.27
C VAL A 323 -3.91 -16.09 6.76
N VAL A 324 -4.12 -16.52 5.52
CA VAL A 324 -5.46 -16.78 4.99
C VAL A 324 -5.80 -18.24 5.16
N GLY A 325 -6.84 -18.58 5.91
CA GLY A 325 -7.36 -19.95 5.94
C GLY A 325 -8.00 -20.31 4.60
N VAL A 326 -7.62 -21.42 3.97
CA VAL A 326 -8.13 -21.86 2.66
C VAL A 326 -8.60 -23.32 2.70
N PRO A 327 -9.52 -23.74 1.80
CA PRO A 327 -9.84 -25.15 1.66
C PRO A 327 -8.62 -25.96 1.24
N CYS A 328 -8.36 -27.08 1.92
CA CYS A 328 -7.26 -27.99 1.57
C CYS A 328 -7.42 -28.69 0.22
N SER A 329 -8.62 -28.66 -0.38
CA SER A 329 -8.89 -29.21 -1.71
C SER A 329 -8.37 -28.32 -2.85
N GLY A 330 -7.92 -27.10 -2.56
CA GLY A 330 -7.33 -26.18 -3.52
C GLY A 330 -5.84 -25.93 -3.24
N PRO A 331 -5.20 -25.04 -4.01
CA PRO A 331 -3.83 -24.61 -3.73
C PRO A 331 -3.72 -23.93 -2.37
N TYR A 332 -2.66 -24.25 -1.63
CA TYR A 332 -2.30 -23.64 -0.36
C TYR A 332 -0.77 -23.56 -0.22
N ASP A 333 -0.27 -22.69 0.66
CA ASP A 333 1.16 -22.58 0.97
C ASP A 333 1.59 -23.57 2.06
N ALA A 334 0.73 -23.80 3.05
CA ALA A 334 1.01 -24.75 4.11
C ALA A 334 -0.22 -25.45 4.68
N ARG A 335 0.01 -26.61 5.31
CA ARG A 335 -0.98 -27.34 6.10
C ARG A 335 -0.46 -27.56 7.51
N VAL A 336 -1.18 -27.00 8.49
CA VAL A 336 -0.84 -27.14 9.92
C VAL A 336 -1.11 -28.58 10.34
N PHE A 337 -0.14 -29.24 10.97
CA PHE A 337 -0.39 -30.59 11.52
C PHE A 337 -0.53 -30.59 13.04
N VAL A 338 0.19 -29.71 13.75
CA VAL A 338 0.08 -29.59 15.20
C VAL A 338 0.54 -28.22 15.68
N GLN A 339 0.05 -27.82 16.85
CA GLN A 339 0.54 -26.68 17.61
C GLN A 339 1.02 -27.17 18.97
N VAL A 340 2.20 -26.73 19.40
CA VAL A 340 2.84 -27.17 20.64
C VAL A 340 3.09 -25.97 21.54
N PRO A 341 2.70 -26.01 22.83
CA PRO A 341 3.09 -24.97 23.79
C PRO A 341 4.61 -24.85 23.86
N LEU A 342 5.14 -23.63 23.72
CA LEU A 342 6.58 -23.40 23.68
C LEU A 342 6.92 -22.01 24.22
N ARG A 343 7.71 -21.97 25.29
CA ARG A 343 8.25 -20.70 25.81
C ARG A 343 9.40 -20.19 24.93
N PRO A 344 9.50 -18.87 24.71
CA PRO A 344 10.60 -18.29 23.94
C PRO A 344 11.96 -18.57 24.59
N GLY A 345 13.00 -18.61 23.76
CA GLY A 345 14.40 -18.56 24.20
C GLY A 345 14.82 -17.13 24.57
N ALA A 346 16.07 -16.97 25.00
CA ALA A 346 16.64 -15.65 25.28
C ALA A 346 16.86 -14.82 24.00
N THR A 347 16.95 -15.47 22.84
CA THR A 347 17.10 -14.83 21.53
C THR A 347 16.09 -15.38 20.52
N ALA A 348 15.91 -14.66 19.39
CA ALA A 348 15.10 -15.14 18.28
C ALA A 348 15.66 -16.45 17.68
N ALA A 349 16.98 -16.56 17.57
CA ALA A 349 17.65 -17.77 17.06
C ALA A 349 17.40 -18.97 17.97
N GLU A 350 17.56 -18.81 19.28
CA GLU A 350 17.26 -19.86 20.26
C GLU A 350 15.77 -20.24 20.27
N THR A 351 14.88 -19.27 20.09
CA THR A 351 13.44 -19.51 19.98
C THR A 351 13.12 -20.35 18.75
N GLN A 352 13.73 -20.04 17.60
CA GLN A 352 13.58 -20.80 16.37
C GLN A 352 14.13 -22.23 16.51
N GLU A 353 15.32 -22.40 17.08
CA GLU A 353 15.92 -23.72 17.32
C GLU A 353 15.01 -24.61 18.19
N ARG A 354 14.47 -24.04 19.28
CA ARG A 354 13.51 -24.75 20.14
C ARG A 354 12.22 -25.11 19.41
N ALA A 355 11.73 -24.23 18.55
CA ALA A 355 10.54 -24.45 17.72
C ALA A 355 10.76 -25.59 16.73
N ASP A 356 11.93 -25.64 16.08
CA ASP A 356 12.30 -26.70 15.14
C ASP A 356 12.41 -28.06 15.84
N ILE A 357 13.02 -28.11 17.03
CA ILE A 357 13.10 -29.33 17.85
C ILE A 357 11.69 -29.81 18.25
N ALA A 358 10.84 -28.91 18.74
CA ALA A 358 9.49 -29.25 19.18
C ALA A 358 8.63 -29.79 18.02
N CYS A 359 8.72 -29.19 16.84
CA CYS A 359 7.98 -29.64 15.67
C CYS A 359 8.52 -30.96 15.10
N SER A 360 9.84 -31.16 15.10
CA SER A 360 10.45 -32.43 14.71
C SER A 360 10.03 -33.55 15.66
N PHE A 361 10.08 -33.31 16.97
CA PHE A 361 9.61 -34.27 17.97
C PHE A 361 8.13 -34.61 17.79
N ALA A 362 7.27 -33.60 17.61
CA ALA A 362 5.83 -33.82 17.41
C ALA A 362 5.54 -34.62 16.14
N HIS A 363 6.33 -34.46 15.09
CA HIS A 363 6.25 -35.29 13.89
C HIS A 363 6.71 -36.75 14.13
N ASP A 364 7.67 -36.97 15.02
CA ASP A 364 8.16 -38.33 15.23
C ASP A 364 7.25 -39.13 16.18
N VAL A 365 6.61 -38.46 17.15
CA VAL A 365 5.84 -39.15 18.21
C VAL A 365 4.32 -38.98 18.11
N ALA A 366 3.83 -37.91 17.50
CA ALA A 366 2.42 -37.52 17.50
C ALA A 366 1.89 -37.17 16.09
N ARG A 367 2.57 -37.65 15.04
CA ARG A 367 2.23 -37.35 13.66
C ARG A 367 0.85 -37.91 13.27
N PRO A 368 -0.05 -37.06 12.77
CA PRO A 368 -1.29 -37.53 12.16
C PRO A 368 -1.03 -38.46 10.98
N ALA A 369 -1.89 -39.47 10.77
CA ALA A 369 -1.71 -40.47 9.72
C ALA A 369 -1.57 -39.89 8.29
N TRP A 370 -2.15 -38.72 8.03
CA TRP A 370 -2.09 -38.04 6.73
C TRP A 370 -0.77 -37.31 6.46
N VAL A 371 0.07 -37.09 7.48
CA VAL A 371 1.37 -36.44 7.30
C VAL A 371 2.39 -37.49 6.83
N PRO A 372 3.11 -37.25 5.71
CA PRO A 372 4.11 -38.18 5.19
C PRO A 372 5.22 -38.48 6.20
N LYS A 373 5.81 -39.68 6.11
CA LYS A 373 6.96 -40.07 6.97
C LYS A 373 8.21 -39.23 6.71
N ALA A 374 8.44 -38.86 5.46
CA ALA A 374 9.51 -37.97 5.05
C ALA A 374 8.84 -36.68 4.57
N ALA A 375 8.81 -35.67 5.43
CA ALA A 375 8.20 -34.39 5.13
C ALA A 375 9.15 -33.27 5.55
N GLU A 376 9.24 -32.23 4.74
CA GLU A 376 9.91 -31.00 5.13
C GLU A 376 9.00 -30.22 6.08
N ILE A 377 9.37 -30.22 7.36
CA ILE A 377 8.62 -29.55 8.42
C ILE A 377 9.13 -28.12 8.56
N TRP A 378 8.22 -27.20 8.80
CA TRP A 378 8.58 -25.87 9.25
C TRP A 378 7.86 -25.53 10.55
N SER A 379 8.54 -24.73 11.36
CA SER A 379 8.06 -24.28 12.64
C SER A 379 7.92 -22.75 12.61
N TRP A 380 6.78 -22.26 13.09
CA TRP A 380 6.55 -20.83 13.25
C TRP A 380 6.18 -20.54 14.69
N TRP A 381 7.06 -19.83 15.39
CA TRP A 381 6.80 -19.39 16.75
C TRP A 381 5.77 -18.27 16.77
N THR A 382 4.73 -18.42 17.59
CA THR A 382 3.66 -17.44 17.76
C THR A 382 3.60 -16.98 19.21
N PRO A 383 3.92 -15.70 19.50
CA PRO A 383 3.78 -15.17 20.85
C PRO A 383 2.32 -15.22 21.32
N GLY A 384 2.13 -15.49 22.60
CA GLY A 384 0.87 -15.30 23.30
C GLY A 384 0.43 -13.83 23.21
N HIS A 385 -0.88 -13.57 23.30
CA HIS A 385 -1.35 -12.19 23.34
C HIS A 385 -0.78 -11.45 24.55
N ALA A 386 -0.24 -10.25 24.32
CA ALA A 386 0.23 -9.37 25.39
C ALA A 386 -0.90 -8.84 26.31
N SER A 387 -2.17 -9.15 26.04
CA SER A 387 -3.32 -8.63 26.78
C SER A 387 -4.44 -9.67 26.95
N GLY A 388 -4.24 -10.62 27.87
CA GLY A 388 -5.32 -11.46 28.39
C GLY A 388 -4.83 -12.66 29.21
N PRO A 389 -5.48 -13.03 30.32
CA PRO A 389 -5.09 -14.20 31.10
C PRO A 389 -5.42 -15.48 30.32
N GLY A 390 -4.38 -16.19 29.84
CA GLY A 390 -4.52 -17.49 29.18
C GLY A 390 -3.85 -17.63 27.80
N GLY A 391 -3.17 -16.61 27.28
CA GLY A 391 -2.42 -16.73 26.04
C GLY A 391 -1.09 -17.47 26.23
N GLU A 392 -1.08 -18.79 26.08
CA GLU A 392 0.17 -19.55 26.09
C GLU A 392 0.92 -19.39 24.76
N ASP A 393 2.20 -19.01 24.85
CA ASP A 393 3.14 -19.05 23.73
C ASP A 393 3.16 -20.44 23.10
N ARG A 394 3.13 -20.50 21.78
CA ARG A 394 3.09 -21.76 21.05
C ARG A 394 3.88 -21.70 19.76
N VAL A 395 4.35 -22.85 19.33
CA VAL A 395 4.86 -23.06 17.98
C VAL A 395 3.78 -23.72 17.13
N THR A 396 3.59 -23.21 15.91
CA THR A 396 2.76 -23.85 14.89
C THR A 396 3.66 -24.65 13.96
N CYS A 397 3.43 -25.96 13.88
CA CYS A 397 4.16 -26.86 13.02
C CYS A 397 3.34 -27.20 11.78
N TYR A 398 3.94 -27.05 10.61
CA TYR A 398 3.23 -27.24 9.34
C TYR A 398 4.13 -27.82 8.27
N LEU A 399 3.48 -28.37 7.24
CA LEU A 399 4.12 -28.80 6.00
C LEU A 399 3.95 -27.71 4.96
N THR A 400 5.03 -27.33 4.28
CA THR A 400 4.95 -26.46 3.10
C THR A 400 4.55 -27.26 1.87
N ALA A 401 3.68 -26.72 1.03
CA ALA A 401 3.35 -27.32 -0.25
C ALA A 401 4.09 -26.59 -1.38
N GLU A 402 4.62 -27.35 -2.34
CA GLU A 402 4.89 -26.78 -3.67
C GLU A 402 3.54 -26.39 -4.27
N ARG A 403 3.30 -25.09 -4.46
CA ARG A 403 2.03 -24.60 -5.02
C ARG A 403 1.71 -25.32 -6.33
N GLY A 404 0.64 -26.12 -6.33
CA GLY A 404 0.17 -26.89 -7.49
C GLY A 404 0.39 -28.40 -7.40
N GLY A 405 1.06 -28.92 -6.36
CA GLY A 405 1.12 -30.35 -6.08
C GLY A 405 -0.05 -30.78 -5.19
N SER A 406 -1.03 -31.50 -5.75
CA SER A 406 -1.99 -32.22 -4.92
C SER A 406 -1.24 -33.31 -4.14
N GLN A 407 -1.14 -33.17 -2.82
CA GLN A 407 -0.72 -34.27 -1.94
C GLN A 407 -1.92 -35.17 -1.60
N ASP A 408 -2.73 -35.48 -2.60
CA ASP A 408 -3.69 -36.59 -2.54
C ASP A 408 -2.98 -37.81 -3.12
N GLY A 409 -2.26 -38.51 -2.24
CA GLY A 409 -1.76 -39.87 -2.44
C GLY A 409 -2.31 -40.77 -1.37
#